data_AF-A0A848VQT4-F1
#
_entry.id   AF-A0A848VQT4-F1
#
_cell.length_a   1.000
_cell.length_b   1.000
_cell.length_c   1.000
_cell.angle_alpha   90.00
_cell.angle_beta   90.00
_cell.angle_gamma   90.00
#
_symmetry.space_group_name_H-M   'P 1'
#
loop_
_entity.id
_entity.type
_entity.pdbx_description
1 polymer ?
#
loop_
_entity_poly.entity_id
_entity_poly.type
_entity_poly.pdbx_seq_one_letter_code
_entity_poly.pdbx_strand_id
1 'polypeptide(L)'
;MATYATEIASSGRSKCRGCERSIAKGDVRLGETMMNPRVDRETTFWYHPLCAAYKRPPAILEFLEQGGELEDADRLRQIAEVSEAHPRMARLHVAHVAPSGRATCRACRETIAKDDWRISVVFFEDGYLNPAGYIHAGCVEAYAETTESAMDRVKLFNPELTQAELEMLAESVEG
;
A
#
# COMPACT_ATOMS: atom_id res chain seq x y z
N MET A 1 21.20 -10.34 3.81
CA MET A 1 20.50 -10.17 2.51
C MET A 1 19.12 -10.77 2.67
N ALA A 2 18.09 -10.17 2.09
CA ALA A 2 16.75 -10.73 2.15
C ALA A 2 16.66 -11.98 1.24
N THR A 3 15.77 -12.90 1.57
CA THR A 3 15.45 -14.06 0.71
C THR A 3 13.98 -14.04 0.37
N TYR A 4 13.66 -14.30 -0.90
CA TYR A 4 12.30 -14.23 -1.41
C TYR A 4 11.76 -15.62 -1.70
N ALA A 5 10.46 -15.81 -1.49
CA ALA A 5 9.75 -17.04 -1.83
C ALA A 5 8.31 -16.74 -2.23
N THR A 6 7.76 -17.52 -3.15
CA THR A 6 6.33 -17.53 -3.44
C THR A 6 5.73 -18.88 -3.12
N GLU A 7 4.50 -18.86 -2.60
CA GLU A 7 3.75 -20.09 -2.36
C GLU A 7 2.25 -19.83 -2.32
N ILE A 8 1.49 -20.91 -2.46
CA ILE A 8 0.07 -20.92 -2.15
C ILE A 8 -0.12 -20.97 -0.64
N ALA A 9 -0.86 -20.02 -0.09
CA ALA A 9 -1.09 -19.91 1.34
C ALA A 9 -1.77 -21.18 1.88
N SER A 10 -1.05 -21.93 2.72
CA SER A 10 -1.53 -23.17 3.34
C SER A 10 -2.66 -22.95 4.35
N SER A 11 -2.80 -21.72 4.87
CA SER A 11 -3.88 -21.31 5.77
C SER A 11 -4.16 -19.81 5.66
N GLY A 12 -5.36 -19.39 6.08
CA GLY A 12 -5.77 -17.98 6.10
C GLY A 12 -5.22 -17.15 7.28
N ARG A 13 -4.18 -17.63 7.98
CA ARG A 13 -3.69 -17.02 9.23
C ARG A 13 -2.62 -15.96 9.03
N SER A 14 -1.98 -15.90 7.86
CA SER A 14 -1.00 -14.86 7.55
C SER A 14 -1.71 -13.55 7.23
N LYS A 15 -1.16 -12.44 7.72
CA LYS A 15 -1.58 -11.09 7.34
C LYS A 15 -0.62 -10.51 6.31
N CYS A 16 -1.17 -9.90 5.26
CA CYS A 16 -0.40 -9.15 4.28
C CYS A 16 0.21 -7.91 4.95
N ARG A 17 1.50 -7.68 4.77
CA ARG A 17 2.21 -6.52 5.34
C ARG A 17 2.00 -5.21 4.58
N GLY A 18 1.46 -5.27 3.36
CA GLY A 18 1.12 -4.08 2.58
C GLY A 18 -0.29 -3.54 2.81
N CYS A 19 -1.24 -4.37 3.26
CA CYS A 19 -2.63 -3.94 3.48
C CYS A 19 -3.24 -4.38 4.83
N GLU A 20 -2.47 -5.06 5.68
CA GLU A 20 -2.84 -5.56 7.01
C GLU A 20 -4.04 -6.56 7.08
N ARG A 21 -4.67 -6.85 5.94
CA ARG A 21 -5.70 -7.88 5.79
C ARG A 21 -5.11 -9.29 5.77
N SER A 22 -5.92 -10.27 6.15
CA SER A 22 -5.56 -11.69 6.01
C SER A 22 -5.37 -12.08 4.54
N ILE A 23 -4.41 -12.96 4.28
CA ILE A 23 -4.22 -13.64 2.99
C ILE A 23 -5.01 -14.94 3.07
N ALA A 24 -5.95 -15.18 2.15
CA ALA A 24 -6.82 -16.36 2.25
C ALA A 24 -6.06 -17.66 1.96
N LYS A 25 -6.56 -18.78 2.49
CA LYS A 25 -6.03 -20.10 2.13
C LYS A 25 -6.27 -20.34 0.64
N GLY A 26 -5.24 -20.74 -0.09
CA GLY A 26 -5.32 -20.96 -1.53
C GLY A 26 -4.85 -19.78 -2.38
N ASP A 27 -4.68 -18.59 -1.79
CA ASP A 27 -4.14 -17.43 -2.51
C ASP A 27 -2.61 -17.51 -2.62
N VAL A 28 -2.06 -17.00 -3.71
CA VAL A 28 -0.61 -16.79 -3.86
C VAL A 28 -0.14 -15.69 -2.92
N ARG A 29 0.99 -15.92 -2.24
CA ARG A 29 1.67 -14.92 -1.41
C ARG A 29 3.16 -14.84 -1.71
N LEU A 30 3.70 -13.62 -1.68
CA LEU A 30 5.14 -13.34 -1.72
C LEU A 30 5.65 -13.20 -0.28
N GLY A 31 6.72 -13.92 0.04
CA GLY A 31 7.43 -13.87 1.31
C GLY A 31 8.78 -13.18 1.16
N GLU A 32 9.04 -12.17 1.98
CA GLU A 32 10.35 -11.53 2.15
C GLU A 32 10.90 -11.93 3.52
N THR A 33 11.96 -12.74 3.55
CA THR A 33 12.62 -13.16 4.78
C THR A 33 13.80 -12.23 5.06
N MET A 34 13.75 -11.57 6.20
CA MET A 34 14.79 -10.66 6.68
C MET A 34 14.84 -10.64 8.20
N MET A 35 15.92 -10.09 8.76
CA MET A 35 16.05 -9.88 10.20
C MET A 35 14.96 -8.94 10.70
N ASN A 36 14.19 -9.38 11.71
CA ASN A 36 13.14 -8.56 12.32
C ASN A 36 13.62 -8.02 13.67
N PRO A 37 13.89 -6.70 13.79
CA PRO A 37 14.44 -6.12 15.01
C PRO A 37 13.47 -6.17 16.20
N ARG A 38 12.17 -6.38 15.98
CA ARG A 38 11.17 -6.47 17.07
C ARG A 38 11.25 -7.78 17.85
N VAL A 39 11.81 -8.84 17.25
CA VAL A 39 11.87 -10.19 17.84
C VAL A 39 13.27 -10.81 17.76
N ASP A 40 14.25 -10.04 17.29
CA ASP A 40 15.66 -10.41 17.15
C ASP A 40 15.87 -11.77 16.46
N ARG A 41 15.12 -12.01 15.39
CA ARG A 41 15.24 -13.22 14.56
C ARG A 41 14.81 -12.95 13.13
N GLU A 42 15.25 -13.80 12.21
CA GLU A 42 14.71 -13.80 10.86
C GLU A 42 13.21 -14.11 10.88
N THR A 43 12.46 -13.33 10.11
CA THR A 43 11.01 -13.47 9.97
C THR A 43 10.64 -13.30 8.51
N THR A 44 9.77 -14.16 8.01
CA THR A 44 9.15 -14.00 6.70
C THR A 44 7.96 -13.06 6.80
N PHE A 45 8.04 -11.95 6.09
CA PHE A 45 6.96 -10.98 5.89
C PHE A 45 6.19 -11.36 4.63
N TRP A 46 4.88 -11.63 4.79
CA TRP A 46 4.02 -12.08 3.71
C TRP A 46 3.24 -10.92 3.09
N TYR A 47 3.07 -10.95 1.77
CA TYR A 47 2.34 -9.96 1.00
C TYR A 47 1.45 -10.63 -0.04
N HIS A 48 0.31 -10.03 -0.35
CA HIS A 48 -0.30 -10.26 -1.66
C HIS A 48 0.64 -9.69 -2.73
N PRO A 49 0.86 -10.35 -3.88
CA PRO A 49 1.75 -9.85 -4.93
C PRO A 49 1.47 -8.40 -5.34
N LEU A 50 0.21 -8.06 -5.59
CA LEU A 50 -0.18 -6.69 -5.95
C LEU A 50 0.06 -5.68 -4.80
N CYS A 51 -0.10 -6.10 -3.55
CA CYS A 51 0.24 -5.24 -2.40
C CYS A 51 1.75 -5.01 -2.31
N ALA A 52 2.58 -6.01 -2.61
CA ALA A 52 4.03 -5.83 -2.68
C ALA A 52 4.41 -4.84 -3.79
N ALA A 53 3.83 -4.95 -4.98
CA ALA A 53 4.08 -4.00 -6.08
C ALA A 53 3.81 -2.54 -5.67
N TYR A 54 2.74 -2.27 -4.92
CA TYR A 54 2.40 -0.91 -4.51
C TYR A 54 3.11 -0.40 -3.24
N LYS A 55 3.43 -1.29 -2.28
CA LYS A 55 3.89 -0.92 -0.92
C LYS A 55 5.31 -1.34 -0.60
N ARG A 56 5.81 -2.38 -1.28
CA ARG A 56 7.15 -2.91 -1.13
C ARG A 56 7.76 -3.22 -2.52
N PRO A 57 7.92 -2.21 -3.39
CA PRO A 57 8.41 -2.43 -4.76
C PRO A 57 9.74 -3.20 -4.83
N PRO A 58 10.75 -2.92 -3.97
CA PRO A 58 12.01 -3.67 -4.02
C PRO A 58 11.83 -5.17 -3.84
N ALA A 59 10.93 -5.61 -2.95
CA ALA A 59 10.74 -7.04 -2.69
C ALA A 59 10.19 -7.80 -3.89
N ILE A 60 9.30 -7.18 -4.68
CA ILE A 60 8.75 -7.84 -5.87
C ILE A 60 9.71 -7.72 -7.06
N LEU A 61 10.39 -6.59 -7.22
CA LEU A 61 11.36 -6.40 -8.31
C LEU A 61 12.54 -7.35 -8.16
N GLU A 62 13.14 -7.43 -6.96
CA GLU A 62 14.26 -8.34 -6.69
C GLU A 62 13.83 -9.81 -6.81
N PHE A 63 12.63 -10.17 -6.35
CA PHE A 63 12.09 -11.53 -6.53
C PHE A 63 11.98 -11.91 -8.01
N LEU A 64 11.41 -11.01 -8.83
CA LEU A 64 11.24 -11.25 -10.27
C LEU A 64 12.60 -11.26 -11.00
N GLU A 65 13.55 -10.42 -10.61
CA GLU A 65 14.92 -10.40 -11.15
C GLU A 65 15.67 -11.71 -10.86
N GLN A 66 15.42 -12.32 -9.70
CA GLN A 66 15.97 -13.63 -9.31
C GLN A 66 15.30 -14.83 -10.02
N GLY A 67 14.45 -14.58 -11.03
CA GLY A 67 13.75 -15.61 -11.78
C GLY A 67 12.50 -16.14 -11.08
N GLY A 68 12.00 -15.42 -10.08
CA GLY A 68 10.75 -15.75 -9.41
C GLY A 68 9.54 -15.67 -10.35
N GLU A 69 8.65 -16.65 -10.26
CA GLU A 69 7.45 -16.73 -11.10
C GLU A 69 6.20 -16.31 -10.32
N LEU A 70 5.41 -15.43 -10.94
CA LEU A 70 4.10 -14.99 -10.49
C LEU A 70 3.19 -14.84 -11.71
N GLU A 71 1.90 -15.09 -11.51
CA GLU A 71 0.89 -14.66 -12.47
C GLU A 71 0.94 -13.12 -12.63
N ASP A 72 0.71 -12.63 -13.83
CA ASP A 72 0.78 -11.21 -14.17
C ASP A 72 2.13 -10.53 -13.84
N ALA A 73 3.25 -11.26 -13.87
CA ALA A 73 4.57 -10.75 -13.52
C ALA A 73 4.95 -9.42 -14.20
N ASP A 74 4.63 -9.26 -15.49
CA ASP A 74 4.94 -8.03 -16.23
C ASP A 74 4.12 -6.83 -15.73
N ARG A 75 2.84 -7.04 -15.44
CA ARG A 75 1.97 -6.02 -14.84
C ARG A 75 2.46 -5.64 -13.44
N LEU A 76 2.82 -6.63 -12.62
CA LEU A 76 3.35 -6.41 -11.28
C LEU A 76 4.66 -5.62 -11.31
N ARG A 77 5.55 -5.94 -12.26
CA ARG A 77 6.81 -5.21 -12.48
C ARG A 77 6.54 -3.76 -12.85
N GLN A 78 5.68 -3.50 -13.83
CA GLN A 78 5.34 -2.14 -14.24
C GLN A 78 4.79 -1.31 -13.07
N ILE A 79 3.87 -1.88 -12.28
CA ILE A 79 3.32 -1.20 -11.09
C ILE A 79 4.42 -0.92 -10.05
N ALA A 80 5.33 -1.86 -9.85
CA ALA A 80 6.43 -1.72 -8.89
C ALA A 80 7.43 -0.64 -9.32
N GLU A 81 7.80 -0.60 -10.61
CA GLU A 81 8.69 0.44 -11.15
C GLU A 81 8.12 1.84 -10.97
N VAL A 82 6.83 2.06 -11.28
CA VAL A 82 6.15 3.34 -11.02
C VAL A 82 6.13 3.66 -9.52
N SER A 83 5.89 2.64 -8.68
CA SER A 83 5.87 2.81 -7.21
C SER A 83 7.25 3.15 -6.63
N GLU A 84 8.32 2.64 -7.23
CA GLU A 84 9.70 2.95 -6.87
C GLU A 84 10.11 4.35 -7.34
N ALA A 85 9.67 4.75 -8.54
CA ALA A 85 9.85 6.11 -9.05
C ALA A 85 9.10 7.17 -8.22
N HIS A 86 7.98 6.80 -7.60
CA HIS A 86 7.18 7.68 -6.76
C HIS A 86 7.00 7.13 -5.32
N PRO A 87 8.05 7.13 -4.47
CA PRO A 87 8.02 6.46 -3.15
C PRO A 87 6.95 6.98 -2.19
N ARG A 88 6.48 8.22 -2.39
CA ARG A 88 5.41 8.80 -1.58
C ARG A 88 4.04 8.21 -1.91
N MET A 89 3.83 7.67 -3.11
CA MET A 89 2.61 6.91 -3.44
C MET A 89 2.49 5.65 -2.60
N ALA A 90 3.60 4.98 -2.29
CA ALA A 90 3.60 3.82 -1.39
C ALA A 90 3.17 4.19 0.04
N ARG A 91 3.21 5.46 0.44
CA ARG A 91 2.79 5.93 1.76
C ARG A 91 1.29 6.17 1.86
N LEU A 92 0.59 6.38 0.74
CA LEU A 92 -0.86 6.54 0.73
C LEU A 92 -1.54 5.20 1.01
N HIS A 93 -2.37 5.10 2.03
CA HIS A 93 -2.92 3.83 2.50
C HIS A 93 -4.45 3.75 2.34
N VAL A 94 -5.19 4.03 3.41
CA VAL A 94 -6.66 3.95 3.45
C VAL A 94 -7.23 5.36 3.28
N ALA A 95 -8.26 5.48 2.47
CA ALA A 95 -9.01 6.70 2.22
C ALA A 95 -10.37 6.61 2.92
N HIS A 96 -10.75 7.67 3.62
CA HIS A 96 -12.03 7.72 4.33
C HIS A 96 -12.46 9.15 4.57
N VAL A 97 -13.76 9.31 4.80
CA VAL A 97 -14.34 10.58 5.22
C VAL A 97 -13.86 10.93 6.64
N ALA A 98 -13.47 12.19 6.85
CA ALA A 98 -12.95 12.67 8.12
C ALA A 98 -14.07 12.73 9.18
N PRO A 99 -13.95 11.98 10.31
CA PRO A 99 -14.97 12.01 11.36
C PRO A 99 -14.93 13.30 12.21
N SER A 100 -13.88 14.11 12.05
CA SER A 100 -13.69 15.37 12.79
C SER A 100 -12.72 16.28 12.04
N GLY A 101 -12.83 17.60 12.26
CA GLY A 101 -11.98 18.62 11.65
C GLY A 101 -10.65 18.88 12.38
N ARG A 102 -10.05 17.87 13.03
CA ARG A 102 -8.86 18.06 13.90
C ARG A 102 -7.54 17.68 13.22
N ALA A 103 -7.60 17.04 12.06
CA ALA A 103 -6.41 16.54 11.38
C ALA A 103 -5.82 17.65 10.52
N THR A 104 -4.48 17.74 10.50
CA THR A 104 -3.76 18.66 9.61
C THR A 104 -3.19 17.87 8.44
N CYS A 105 -3.43 18.36 7.22
CA CYS A 105 -2.90 17.78 6.01
C CYS A 105 -1.37 17.90 5.98
N ARG A 106 -0.69 16.80 5.66
CA ARG A 106 0.78 16.77 5.58
C ARG A 106 1.34 17.41 4.31
N ALA A 107 0.52 17.63 3.29
CA ALA A 107 0.93 18.26 2.03
C ALA A 107 0.87 19.78 2.14
N CYS A 108 -0.32 20.35 2.34
CA CYS A 108 -0.54 21.80 2.36
C CYS A 108 -0.45 22.44 3.76
N ARG A 109 -0.43 21.64 4.84
CA ARG A 109 -0.45 22.10 6.25
C ARG A 109 -1.74 22.76 6.73
N GLU A 110 -2.80 22.73 5.92
CA GLU A 110 -4.12 23.18 6.34
C GLU A 110 -4.89 22.10 7.11
N THR A 111 -5.93 22.52 7.81
CA THR A 111 -6.82 21.60 8.54
C THR A 111 -7.75 20.88 7.54
N ILE A 112 -7.96 19.59 7.75
CA ILE A 112 -8.91 18.78 7.00
C ILE A 112 -10.26 18.90 7.70
N ALA A 113 -11.30 19.36 7.01
CA ALA A 113 -12.61 19.58 7.62
C ALA A 113 -13.29 18.26 8.00
N LYS A 114 -14.27 18.34 8.90
CA LYS A 114 -15.16 17.20 9.15
C LYS A 114 -15.97 16.92 7.88
N ASP A 115 -16.20 15.65 7.58
CA ASP A 115 -16.95 15.17 6.42
C ASP A 115 -16.21 15.30 5.06
N ASP A 116 -14.96 15.81 5.04
CA ASP A 116 -14.09 15.81 3.86
C ASP A 116 -13.36 14.47 3.67
N TRP A 117 -13.08 14.10 2.42
CA TRP A 117 -12.19 12.98 2.11
C TRP A 117 -10.74 13.25 2.53
N ARG A 118 -10.15 12.24 3.16
CA ARG A 118 -8.73 12.23 3.49
C ARG A 118 -8.12 10.86 3.26
N ILE A 119 -6.82 10.85 3.00
CA ILE A 119 -6.04 9.64 2.81
C ILE A 119 -5.02 9.55 3.93
N SER A 120 -4.98 8.40 4.60
CA SER A 120 -3.97 8.10 5.61
C SER A 120 -2.60 7.92 4.96
N VAL A 121 -1.59 8.49 5.61
CA VAL A 121 -0.18 8.34 5.27
C VAL A 121 0.45 7.35 6.24
N VAL A 122 1.23 6.41 5.73
CA VAL A 122 1.98 5.42 6.52
C VAL A 122 3.45 5.40 6.10
N PHE A 123 4.33 5.06 7.04
CA PHE A 123 5.72 4.71 6.75
C PHE A 123 5.89 3.20 6.85
N PHE A 124 6.67 2.63 5.93
CA PHE A 124 7.02 1.22 5.96
C PHE A 124 8.38 1.05 6.64
N GLU A 125 8.40 0.50 7.84
CA GLU A 125 9.62 0.32 8.63
C GLU A 125 9.62 -1.07 9.27
N ASP A 126 10.75 -1.77 9.15
CA ASP A 126 10.98 -3.10 9.73
C ASP A 126 9.91 -4.16 9.40
N GLY A 127 9.25 -4.04 8.25
CA GLY A 127 8.19 -4.95 7.84
C GLY A 127 6.77 -4.59 8.32
N TYR A 128 6.57 -3.36 8.82
CA TYR A 128 5.30 -2.88 9.36
C TYR A 128 4.92 -1.51 8.79
N LEU A 129 3.61 -1.27 8.70
CA LEU A 129 3.05 0.05 8.40
C LEU A 129 2.90 0.83 9.71
N ASN A 130 3.55 1.98 9.80
CA ASN A 130 3.43 2.90 10.92
C ASN A 130 2.59 4.11 10.49
N PRO A 131 1.46 4.41 11.17
CA PRO A 131 0.65 5.58 10.87
C PRO A 131 1.45 6.88 10.98
N ALA A 132 1.35 7.72 9.97
CA ALA A 132 2.08 8.98 9.88
C ALA A 132 1.18 10.21 9.71
N GLY A 133 -0.14 10.07 9.78
CA GLY A 133 -1.11 11.17 9.68
C GLY A 133 -1.95 11.09 8.41
N TYR A 134 -2.36 12.24 7.87
CA TYR A 134 -3.31 12.31 6.76
C TYR A 134 -2.93 13.38 5.75
N ILE A 135 -3.44 13.25 4.53
CA ILE A 135 -3.55 14.32 3.54
C ILE A 135 -5.01 14.48 3.13
N HIS A 136 -5.40 15.65 2.60
CA HIS A 136 -6.63 15.76 1.81
C HIS A 136 -6.56 14.83 0.60
N ALA A 137 -7.71 14.38 0.09
CA ALA A 137 -7.75 13.64 -1.17
C ALA A 137 -7.16 14.47 -2.34
N GLY A 138 -7.52 15.76 -2.47
CA GLY A 138 -7.00 16.62 -3.54
C GLY A 138 -5.54 17.02 -3.37
N CYS A 139 -4.91 16.64 -2.26
CA CYS A 139 -3.49 16.87 -2.02
C CYS A 139 -2.59 15.72 -2.47
N VAL A 140 -3.13 14.71 -3.17
CA VAL A 140 -2.35 13.54 -3.63
C VAL A 140 -1.20 13.97 -4.54
N GLU A 141 -1.45 14.78 -5.55
CA GLU A 141 -0.40 15.22 -6.48
C GLU A 141 0.68 16.04 -5.76
N ALA A 142 0.27 17.04 -4.97
CA ALA A 142 1.19 17.87 -4.20
C ALA A 142 2.02 17.05 -3.20
N TYR A 143 1.45 15.97 -2.66
CA TYR A 143 2.15 15.09 -1.73
C TYR A 143 3.08 14.12 -2.44
N ALA A 144 2.60 13.43 -3.47
CA ALA A 144 3.23 12.25 -4.07
C ALA A 144 3.86 12.49 -5.45
N GLU A 145 3.77 13.72 -5.96
CA GLU A 145 4.35 14.19 -7.22
C GLU A 145 3.74 13.50 -8.47
N THR A 146 2.65 12.76 -8.29
CA THR A 146 1.85 12.14 -9.35
C THR A 146 0.47 11.75 -8.78
N THR A 147 -0.53 11.68 -9.65
CA THR A 147 -1.83 11.03 -9.39
C THR A 147 -1.97 9.68 -10.10
N GLU A 148 -0.97 9.29 -10.89
CA GLU A 148 -0.96 8.02 -11.61
C GLU A 148 -1.17 6.86 -10.63
N SER A 149 -2.10 5.95 -10.98
CA SER A 149 -2.50 4.80 -10.16
C SER A 149 -3.11 5.14 -8.78
N ALA A 150 -3.37 6.40 -8.45
CA ALA A 150 -3.92 6.79 -7.14
C ALA A 150 -5.25 6.07 -6.86
N MET A 151 -6.17 6.07 -7.84
CA MET A 151 -7.46 5.41 -7.68
C MET A 151 -7.37 3.88 -7.68
N ASP A 152 -6.43 3.29 -8.41
CA ASP A 152 -6.21 1.83 -8.35
C ASP A 152 -5.71 1.40 -6.96
N ARG A 153 -4.82 2.20 -6.37
CA ARG A 153 -4.36 1.99 -4.98
C ARG A 153 -5.49 2.15 -3.99
N VAL A 154 -6.28 3.22 -4.12
CA VAL A 154 -7.45 3.45 -3.27
C VAL A 154 -8.40 2.26 -3.34
N LYS A 155 -8.79 1.81 -4.54
CA LYS A 155 -9.66 0.64 -4.70
C LYS A 155 -9.07 -0.60 -4.04
N LEU A 156 -7.76 -0.82 -4.19
CA LEU A 156 -7.09 -1.95 -3.59
C LEU A 156 -7.14 -1.91 -2.06
N PHE A 157 -6.86 -0.75 -1.44
CA PHE A 157 -6.73 -0.61 0.00
C PHE A 157 -8.04 -0.31 0.74
N ASN A 158 -9.12 0.00 0.01
CA ASN A 158 -10.44 0.29 0.57
C ASN A 158 -11.51 -0.60 -0.10
N PRO A 159 -11.41 -1.93 0.03
CA PRO A 159 -12.33 -2.88 -0.61
C PRO A 159 -13.80 -2.73 -0.17
N GLU A 160 -14.05 -2.07 0.95
CA GLU A 160 -15.36 -1.84 1.53
C GLU A 160 -16.10 -0.64 0.91
N LEU A 161 -15.40 0.24 0.18
CA LEU A 161 -16.05 1.39 -0.44
C LEU A 161 -16.95 0.95 -1.58
N THR A 162 -18.13 1.55 -1.61
CA THR A 162 -19.08 1.40 -2.71
C THR A 162 -18.58 2.12 -3.96
N GLN A 163 -19.14 1.76 -5.12
CA GLN A 163 -18.82 2.42 -6.38
C GLN A 163 -19.08 3.93 -6.34
N ALA A 164 -20.18 4.36 -5.69
CA ALA A 164 -20.51 5.77 -5.53
C ALA A 164 -19.48 6.51 -4.65
N GLU A 165 -19.02 5.90 -3.56
CA GLU A 165 -17.98 6.49 -2.71
C GLU A 165 -16.63 6.59 -3.43
N LEU A 166 -16.29 5.59 -4.27
CA LEU A 166 -15.10 5.63 -5.11
C LEU A 166 -15.15 6.76 -6.14
N GLU A 167 -16.32 7.03 -6.73
CA GLU A 167 -16.54 8.15 -7.66
C GLU A 167 -16.38 9.50 -6.94
N MET A 168 -17.02 9.68 -5.79
CA MET A 168 -16.87 10.91 -4.97
C MET A 168 -15.41 11.15 -4.55
N LEU A 169 -14.70 10.08 -4.18
CA LEU A 169 -13.29 10.17 -3.83
C LEU A 169 -12.42 10.50 -5.05
N ALA A 170 -12.71 9.93 -6.22
CA ALA A 170 -11.99 10.26 -7.45
C ALA A 170 -12.11 11.74 -7.80
N GLU A 171 -13.33 12.29 -7.76
CA GLU A 171 -13.58 13.73 -7.95
C GLU A 171 -12.78 14.57 -6.96
N SER A 172 -12.65 14.10 -5.71
CA SER A 172 -11.88 14.78 -4.68
C SER A 172 -10.36 14.67 -4.86
N VAL A 173 -9.85 13.70 -5.63
CA VAL A 173 -8.41 13.53 -5.92
C VAL A 173 -7.99 14.34 -7.14
N GLU A 174 -8.89 14.49 -8.11
CA GLU A 174 -8.64 15.20 -9.37
C GLU A 174 -8.92 16.72 -9.30
N GLY A 175 -9.72 17.16 -8.32
CA GLY A 175 -10.05 18.57 -8.05
C GLY A 175 -9.07 19.28 -7.12
#